data_AF-A0A1X2GKB0-F1
#
_entry.id   AF-A0A1X2GKB0-F1
#
_cell.length_a   1.000
_cell.length_b   1.000
_cell.length_c   1.000
_cell.angle_alpha   90.00
_cell.angle_beta   90.00
_cell.angle_gamma   90.00
#
_symmetry.space_group_name_H-M   'P 1'
#
loop_
_entity.id
_entity.type
_entity.pdbx_description
1 polymer ?
#
loop_
_entity_poly.entity_id
_entity_poly.type
_entity_poly.pdbx_seq_one_letter_code
_entity_poly.pdbx_strand_id
1 'polypeptide(L)'
;MLGNETQDVQAKAFVEWINTCPNVTHECHSVEELSNGIPLFEVLAEIDPVWFKLIRSADVGENWVLKINNLKKMHRMISRYYEDILGIPFERMPHVDLTAIAKDANRQEIFKLCQLVLFITVTRDNNAMVVERLQGLSEQSQRVVMLFIEEVSLWRPAGPKLTPAACLLDQPDPLSNHRAWHAYSFTFGRRHHRLYPKKLFCRVRKKNA
;
A
#
# COMPACT_ATOMS: atom_id res chain seq x y z
N MET A 1 -15.44 -19.80 17.88
CA MET A 1 -15.66 -20.11 16.44
C MET A 1 -15.78 -18.84 15.59
N LEU A 2 -15.05 -17.75 15.91
CA LEU A 2 -15.12 -16.45 15.21
C LEU A 2 -13.92 -16.22 14.26
N GLY A 3 -13.33 -17.30 13.73
CA GLY A 3 -12.01 -17.23 13.08
C GLY A 3 -12.04 -17.23 11.55
N ASN A 4 -12.98 -17.95 10.93
CA ASN A 4 -12.92 -18.23 9.49
C ASN A 4 -13.78 -17.26 8.66
N GLU A 5 -15.01 -16.98 9.10
CA GLU A 5 -15.90 -16.02 8.44
C GLU A 5 -15.28 -14.61 8.39
N THR A 6 -14.58 -14.21 9.47
CA THR A 6 -13.82 -12.96 9.51
C THR A 6 -12.65 -12.97 8.53
N GLN A 7 -11.95 -14.09 8.35
CA GLN A 7 -10.85 -14.21 7.39
C GLN A 7 -11.33 -14.17 5.94
N ASP A 8 -12.47 -14.78 5.62
CA ASP A 8 -13.00 -14.76 4.25
C ASP A 8 -13.45 -13.34 3.86
N VAL A 9 -14.05 -12.60 4.80
CA VAL A 9 -14.39 -11.18 4.61
C VAL A 9 -13.13 -10.31 4.44
N GLN A 10 -12.07 -10.57 5.22
CA GLN A 10 -10.78 -9.90 5.08
C GLN A 10 -10.09 -10.21 3.74
N ALA A 11 -10.08 -11.49 3.35
CA ALA A 11 -9.52 -11.95 2.09
C ALA A 11 -10.19 -11.26 0.91
N LYS A 12 -11.54 -11.24 0.89
CA LYS A 12 -12.30 -10.56 -0.16
C LYS A 12 -11.95 -9.07 -0.24
N ALA A 13 -11.84 -8.40 0.91
CA ALA A 13 -11.52 -6.97 0.95
C ALA A 13 -10.13 -6.66 0.37
N PHE A 14 -9.11 -7.45 0.71
CA PHE A 14 -7.77 -7.29 0.16
C PHE A 14 -7.71 -7.64 -1.33
N VAL A 15 -8.40 -8.69 -1.77
CA VAL A 15 -8.47 -9.04 -3.21
C VAL A 15 -9.12 -7.92 -4.01
N GLU A 16 -10.27 -7.39 -3.56
CA GLU A 16 -10.92 -6.25 -4.21
C GLU A 16 -9.97 -5.05 -4.28
N TRP A 17 -9.27 -4.73 -3.17
CA TRP A 17 -8.30 -3.65 -3.13
C TRP A 17 -7.12 -3.83 -4.09
N ILE A 18 -6.49 -5.01 -4.11
CA ILE A 18 -5.37 -5.29 -5.04
C ILE A 18 -5.83 -5.13 -6.49
N ASN A 19 -7.01 -5.63 -6.84
CA ASN A 19 -7.54 -5.55 -8.20
C ASN A 19 -7.91 -4.12 -8.63
N THR A 20 -7.99 -3.15 -7.72
CA THR A 20 -8.11 -1.72 -8.10
C THR A 20 -6.79 -1.12 -8.62
N CYS A 21 -5.66 -1.81 -8.47
CA CYS A 21 -4.35 -1.31 -8.87
C CYS A 21 -4.07 -1.65 -10.35
N PRO A 22 -3.92 -0.64 -11.23
CA PRO A 22 -3.87 -0.83 -12.69
C PRO A 22 -2.59 -1.53 -13.18
N ASN A 23 -1.53 -1.55 -12.38
CA ASN A 23 -0.25 -2.18 -12.74
C ASN A 23 -0.16 -3.64 -12.29
N VAL A 24 -1.21 -4.18 -11.67
CA VAL A 24 -1.24 -5.59 -11.30
C VAL A 24 -1.46 -6.41 -12.58
N THR A 25 -0.50 -7.26 -12.93
CA THR A 25 -0.46 -7.95 -14.24
C THR A 25 -1.58 -8.99 -14.37
N HIS A 26 -1.99 -9.59 -13.25
CA HIS A 26 -3.02 -10.62 -13.21
C HIS A 26 -4.06 -10.28 -12.13
N GLU A 27 -5.33 -10.30 -12.52
CA GLU A 27 -6.43 -10.17 -11.57
C GLU A 27 -6.32 -11.29 -10.51
N CYS A 28 -6.29 -10.89 -9.24
CA CYS A 28 -6.22 -11.84 -8.13
C CYS A 28 -7.64 -12.36 -7.85
N HIS A 29 -7.82 -13.67 -7.73
CA HIS A 29 -9.12 -14.25 -7.37
C HIS A 29 -9.19 -14.73 -5.93
N SER A 30 -8.03 -14.93 -5.31
CA SER A 30 -7.87 -15.38 -3.92
C SER A 30 -6.70 -14.67 -3.24
N VAL A 31 -6.72 -14.61 -1.91
CA VAL A 31 -5.62 -13.96 -1.17
C VAL A 31 -4.35 -14.82 -1.20
N GLU A 32 -4.49 -16.13 -1.40
CA GLU A 32 -3.41 -17.11 -1.51
C GLU A 32 -2.52 -16.86 -2.74
N GLU A 33 -3.07 -16.24 -3.80
CA GLU A 33 -2.29 -15.82 -4.97
C GLU A 33 -1.24 -14.74 -4.63
N LEU A 34 -1.42 -14.02 -3.51
CA LEU A 34 -0.44 -13.06 -3.00
C LEU A 34 0.79 -13.75 -2.35
N SER A 35 0.75 -15.08 -2.16
CA SER A 35 1.83 -15.85 -1.51
C SER A 35 3.18 -15.79 -2.24
N ASN A 36 3.19 -15.48 -3.54
CA ASN A 36 4.40 -15.30 -4.33
C ASN A 36 5.00 -13.88 -4.23
N GLY A 37 4.25 -12.93 -3.65
CA GLY A 37 4.60 -11.52 -3.52
C GLY A 37 4.63 -10.72 -4.82
N ILE A 38 4.29 -11.28 -5.98
CA ILE A 38 4.38 -10.53 -7.24
C ILE A 38 3.33 -9.40 -7.30
N PRO A 39 2.02 -9.65 -7.08
CA PRO A 39 1.01 -8.59 -7.15
C PRO A 39 1.26 -7.47 -6.13
N LEU A 40 1.65 -7.83 -4.90
CA LEU A 40 1.99 -6.86 -3.86
C LEU A 40 3.22 -6.00 -4.24
N PHE A 41 4.19 -6.58 -4.95
CA PHE A 41 5.34 -5.83 -5.43
C PHE A 41 4.96 -4.87 -6.56
N GLU A 42 4.04 -5.26 -7.44
CA GLU A 42 3.52 -4.42 -8.51
C GLU A 42 2.78 -3.19 -7.94
N VAL A 43 1.98 -3.38 -6.89
CA VAL A 43 1.36 -2.28 -6.14
C VAL A 43 2.42 -1.33 -5.58
N LEU A 44 3.48 -1.85 -4.96
CA LEU A 44 4.58 -1.03 -4.44
C LEU A 44 5.33 -0.28 -5.56
N ALA A 45 5.59 -0.95 -6.69
CA ALA A 45 6.26 -0.37 -7.85
C ALA A 45 5.43 0.74 -8.51
N GLU A 46 4.11 0.66 -8.43
CA GLU A 46 3.24 1.77 -8.82
C GLU A 46 3.39 2.99 -7.89
N ILE A 47 3.48 2.75 -6.59
CA ILE A 47 3.53 3.81 -5.57
C ILE A 47 4.85 4.58 -5.64
N ASP A 48 5.97 3.87 -5.74
CA ASP A 48 7.29 4.46 -5.89
C ASP A 48 8.17 3.58 -6.79
N PRO A 49 8.12 3.77 -8.12
CA PRO A 49 8.88 2.95 -9.06
C PRO A 49 10.40 3.15 -8.95
N VAL A 50 10.85 4.24 -8.30
CA VAL A 50 12.27 4.53 -8.10
C VAL A 50 12.81 3.69 -6.96
N TRP A 51 12.03 3.55 -5.88
CA TRP A 51 12.38 2.70 -4.74
C TRP A 51 12.10 1.23 -5.04
N PHE A 52 10.87 0.90 -5.41
CA PHE A 52 10.38 -0.45 -5.68
C PHE A 52 10.64 -0.85 -7.12
N LYS A 53 11.91 -0.89 -7.50
CA LYS A 53 12.30 -1.36 -8.83
C LYS A 53 11.92 -2.83 -8.97
N LEU A 54 11.01 -3.11 -9.89
CA LEU A 54 10.68 -4.47 -10.31
C LEU A 54 11.90 -5.11 -10.98
N ILE A 55 12.75 -5.72 -10.16
CA ILE A 55 13.75 -6.65 -10.66
C ILE A 55 12.94 -7.90 -11.00
N ARG A 56 12.55 -8.02 -12.28
CA ARG A 56 11.74 -9.09 -12.87
C ARG A 56 11.89 -10.38 -12.08
N SER A 57 10.96 -10.58 -11.15
CA SER A 57 10.82 -11.85 -10.49
C SER A 57 10.01 -12.65 -11.48
N ALA A 58 10.62 -13.68 -12.08
CA ALA A 58 9.91 -14.53 -13.01
C ALA A 58 8.65 -15.07 -12.34
N ASP A 59 7.61 -15.37 -13.12
CA ASP A 59 6.54 -16.22 -12.61
C ASP A 59 7.19 -17.51 -12.09
N VAL A 60 7.01 -17.75 -10.79
CA VAL A 60 7.72 -18.79 -10.03
C VAL A 60 6.84 -20.01 -9.79
N GLY A 61 5.60 -19.98 -10.27
CA GLY A 61 4.60 -21.03 -10.04
C GLY A 61 4.51 -21.42 -8.56
N GLU A 62 4.39 -22.71 -8.30
CA GLU A 62 4.25 -23.27 -6.95
C GLU A 62 5.56 -23.56 -6.21
N ASN A 63 6.71 -23.08 -6.73
CA ASN A 63 7.98 -23.30 -6.05
C ASN A 63 8.14 -22.38 -4.82
N TRP A 64 7.85 -22.91 -3.63
CA TRP A 64 7.92 -22.15 -2.37
C TRP A 64 9.30 -21.53 -2.10
N VAL A 65 10.40 -22.13 -2.59
CA VAL A 65 11.76 -21.58 -2.44
C VAL A 65 11.91 -20.29 -3.24
N LEU A 66 11.28 -20.22 -4.41
CA LEU A 66 11.29 -19.01 -5.21
C LEU A 66 10.30 -17.98 -4.66
N LYS A 67 9.12 -18.41 -4.18
CA LYS A 67 8.15 -17.54 -3.46
C LYS A 67 8.83 -16.85 -2.26
N ILE A 68 9.51 -17.60 -1.38
CA ILE A 68 10.18 -17.02 -0.20
C ILE A 68 11.32 -16.07 -0.57
N ASN A 69 12.03 -16.32 -1.69
CA ASN A 69 13.08 -15.41 -2.16
C ASN A 69 12.49 -14.06 -2.61
N ASN A 70 11.37 -14.08 -3.33
CA ASN A 70 10.64 -12.88 -3.72
C ASN A 70 10.15 -12.12 -2.48
N LEU A 71 9.50 -12.82 -1.54
CA LEU A 71 9.00 -12.23 -0.30
C LEU A 71 10.12 -11.61 0.54
N LYS A 72 11.25 -12.30 0.74
CA LYS A 72 12.41 -11.77 1.50
C LYS A 72 12.95 -10.48 0.89
N LYS A 73 13.01 -10.41 -0.43
CA LYS A 73 13.48 -9.24 -1.16
C LYS A 73 12.52 -8.07 -1.01
N MET A 74 11.23 -8.30 -1.24
CA MET A 74 10.18 -7.30 -1.02
C MET A 74 10.20 -6.79 0.42
N HIS A 75 10.15 -7.71 1.40
CA HIS A 75 10.09 -7.36 2.82
C HIS A 75 11.29 -6.49 3.23
N ARG A 76 12.49 -6.78 2.71
CA ARG A 76 13.68 -5.93 2.93
C ARG A 76 13.52 -4.51 2.34
N MET A 77 12.87 -4.38 1.19
CA MET A 77 12.63 -3.08 0.58
C MET A 77 11.54 -2.30 1.31
N ILE A 78 10.50 -3.00 1.78
CA ILE A 78 9.46 -2.46 2.66
C ILE A 78 10.11 -1.96 3.95
N SER A 79 10.88 -2.79 4.65
CA SER A 79 11.45 -2.42 5.95
C SER A 79 12.32 -1.16 5.86
N ARG A 80 13.18 -1.09 4.85
CA ARG A 80 13.98 0.12 4.58
C ARG A 80 13.13 1.31 4.18
N TYR A 81 12.03 1.12 3.45
CA TYR A 81 11.11 2.22 3.11
C TYR A 81 10.49 2.83 4.37
N TYR A 82 10.06 1.99 5.30
CA TYR A 82 9.53 2.45 6.59
C TYR A 82 10.57 3.28 7.36
N GLU A 83 11.81 2.80 7.43
CA GLU A 83 12.88 3.48 8.16
C GLU A 83 13.37 4.76 7.46
N ASP A 84 13.75 4.65 6.17
CA ASP A 84 14.45 5.70 5.42
C ASP A 84 13.50 6.78 4.89
N ILE A 85 12.29 6.39 4.47
CA ILE A 85 11.33 7.28 3.84
C ILE A 85 10.24 7.73 4.81
N LEU A 86 9.65 6.80 5.57
CA LEU A 86 8.58 7.11 6.52
C LEU A 86 9.11 7.57 7.89
N GLY A 87 10.38 7.28 8.23
CA GLY A 87 10.97 7.59 9.53
C GLY A 87 10.36 6.79 10.68
N ILE A 88 9.76 5.63 10.39
CA ILE A 88 9.13 4.75 11.37
C ILE A 88 10.05 3.54 11.59
N PRO A 89 10.50 3.27 12.83
CA PRO A 89 11.29 2.08 13.13
C PRO A 89 10.50 0.81 12.77
N PHE A 90 11.06 -0.03 11.91
CA PHE A 90 10.34 -1.20 11.40
C PHE A 90 10.09 -2.24 12.49
N GLU A 91 10.84 -2.22 13.59
CA GLU A 91 10.64 -3.09 14.76
C GLU A 91 9.29 -2.86 15.46
N ARG A 92 8.61 -1.75 15.19
CA ARG A 92 7.26 -1.47 15.70
C ARG A 92 6.16 -2.13 14.87
N MET A 93 6.50 -2.61 13.67
CA MET A 93 5.57 -3.26 12.77
C MET A 93 5.33 -4.71 13.19
N PRO A 94 4.16 -5.29 12.88
CA PRO A 94 3.91 -6.70 13.14
C PRO A 94 4.93 -7.56 12.40
N HIS A 95 5.45 -8.58 13.09
CA HIS A 95 6.28 -9.58 12.47
C HIS A 95 5.46 -10.41 11.47
N VAL A 96 5.98 -10.54 10.25
CA VAL A 96 5.41 -11.34 9.16
C VAL A 96 6.24 -12.61 8.95
N ASP A 97 5.63 -13.77 9.10
CA ASP A 97 6.28 -15.05 8.79
C ASP A 97 6.22 -15.34 7.28
N LEU A 98 7.27 -14.90 6.58
CA LEU A 98 7.43 -15.12 5.15
C LEU A 98 7.52 -16.60 4.75
N THR A 99 7.89 -17.49 5.68
CA THR A 99 7.97 -18.93 5.41
C THR A 99 6.58 -19.53 5.38
N ALA A 100 5.73 -19.18 6.35
CA ALA A 100 4.33 -19.59 6.38
C ALA A 100 3.54 -19.07 5.17
N ILE A 101 3.83 -17.85 4.71
CA ILE A 101 3.26 -17.32 3.46
C ILE A 101 3.71 -18.18 2.26
N ALA A 102 5.01 -18.40 2.10
CA ALA A 102 5.55 -19.06 0.92
C ALA A 102 5.18 -20.55 0.82
N LYS A 103 5.10 -21.26 1.95
CA LYS A 103 4.85 -22.71 1.99
C LYS A 103 3.37 -23.04 2.09
N ASP A 104 2.66 -22.35 2.98
CA ASP A 104 1.32 -22.75 3.41
C ASP A 104 0.24 -21.76 2.93
N ALA A 105 0.63 -20.71 2.19
CA ALA A 105 -0.25 -19.60 1.82
C ALA A 105 -1.04 -19.07 3.03
N ASN A 106 -0.37 -18.97 4.19
CA ASN A 106 -1.04 -18.65 5.45
C ASN A 106 -1.71 -17.27 5.38
N ARG A 107 -3.05 -17.26 5.38
CA ARG A 107 -3.88 -16.06 5.21
C ARG A 107 -3.58 -14.96 6.23
N GLN A 108 -3.38 -15.34 7.50
CA GLN A 108 -3.10 -14.37 8.57
C GLN A 108 -1.78 -13.64 8.33
N GLU A 109 -0.74 -14.37 7.91
CA GLU A 109 0.54 -13.76 7.59
C GLU A 109 0.47 -12.93 6.30
N ILE A 110 -0.35 -13.34 5.32
CA ILE A 110 -0.62 -12.53 4.12
C ILE A 110 -1.34 -11.23 4.48
N PHE A 111 -2.32 -11.25 5.39
CA PHE A 111 -3.00 -10.02 5.83
C PHE A 111 -2.04 -9.04 6.51
N LYS A 112 -1.12 -9.53 7.35
CA LYS A 112 -0.07 -8.67 7.94
C LYS A 112 0.81 -8.06 6.86
N LEU A 113 1.19 -8.83 5.85
CA LEU A 113 1.97 -8.30 4.73
C LEU A 113 1.17 -7.24 3.94
N CYS A 114 -0.11 -7.48 3.68
CA CYS A 114 -1.00 -6.54 2.99
C CYS A 114 -1.20 -5.25 3.80
N GLN A 115 -1.35 -5.34 5.12
CA GLN A 115 -1.39 -4.18 6.03
C GLN A 115 -0.15 -3.30 5.85
N LEU A 116 1.05 -3.89 5.80
CA LEU A 116 2.29 -3.13 5.61
C LEU A 116 2.34 -2.40 4.26
N VAL A 117 1.87 -3.05 3.20
CA VAL A 117 1.81 -2.45 1.85
C VAL A 117 0.76 -1.35 1.82
N LEU A 118 -0.46 -1.62 2.30
CA LEU A 118 -1.56 -0.68 2.36
C LEU A 118 -1.19 0.61 3.10
N PHE A 119 -0.45 0.50 4.21
CA PHE A 119 -0.01 1.67 4.95
C PHE A 119 0.99 2.54 4.18
N ILE A 120 1.91 1.92 3.42
CA ILE A 120 2.78 2.67 2.49
C ILE A 120 1.90 3.42 1.48
N THR A 121 0.91 2.74 0.91
CA THR A 121 -0.03 3.29 -0.08
C THR A 121 -0.74 4.54 0.46
N VAL A 122 -1.35 4.48 1.65
CA VAL A 122 -2.13 5.60 2.22
C VAL A 122 -1.27 6.74 2.81
N THR A 123 -0.01 6.47 3.15
CA THR A 123 0.88 7.47 3.79
C THR A 123 1.52 8.45 2.80
N ARG A 124 1.46 8.18 1.49
CA ARG A 124 2.09 9.05 0.47
C ARG A 124 1.36 10.38 0.30
N ASP A 125 2.14 11.42 0.01
CA ASP A 125 1.65 12.81 -0.18
C ASP A 125 0.74 13.00 -1.41
N ASN A 126 0.62 11.99 -2.27
CA ASN A 126 -0.25 11.96 -3.45
C ASN A 126 -1.25 10.79 -3.36
N ASN A 127 -1.93 10.68 -2.23
CA ASN A 127 -2.89 9.62 -1.91
C ASN A 127 -4.25 9.76 -2.61
N ALA A 128 -4.49 10.78 -3.44
CA ALA A 128 -5.76 10.95 -4.16
C ALA A 128 -6.17 9.70 -4.95
N MET A 129 -5.20 9.07 -5.62
CA MET A 129 -5.37 7.81 -6.34
C MET A 129 -5.75 6.64 -5.41
N VAL A 130 -5.28 6.66 -4.16
CA VAL A 130 -5.58 5.63 -3.16
C VAL A 130 -6.98 5.85 -2.60
N VAL A 131 -7.36 7.10 -2.32
CA VAL A 131 -8.70 7.46 -1.85
C VAL A 131 -9.75 7.09 -2.89
N GLU A 132 -9.52 7.41 -4.17
CA GLU A 132 -10.41 7.05 -5.28
C GLU A 132 -10.57 5.53 -5.41
N ARG A 133 -9.48 4.77 -5.27
CA ARG A 133 -9.53 3.29 -5.30
C ARG A 133 -10.30 2.71 -4.14
N LEU A 134 -10.06 3.21 -2.93
CA LEU A 134 -10.78 2.77 -1.75
C LEU A 134 -12.28 3.06 -1.87
N GLN A 135 -12.66 4.19 -2.48
CA GLN A 135 -14.06 4.51 -2.77
C GLN A 135 -14.71 3.57 -3.80
N GLY A 136 -13.93 2.94 -4.68
CA GLY A 136 -14.41 1.94 -5.64
C GLY A 136 -14.69 0.56 -5.05
N LEU A 137 -14.29 0.29 -3.81
CA LEU A 137 -14.52 -0.99 -3.13
C LEU A 137 -15.98 -1.15 -2.69
N SER A 138 -16.43 -2.39 -2.48
CA SER A 138 -17.73 -2.63 -1.84
C SER A 138 -17.78 -2.06 -0.42
N GLU A 139 -18.96 -1.66 0.07
CA GLU A 139 -19.12 -1.04 1.41
C GLU A 139 -18.54 -1.93 2.55
N GLN A 140 -18.65 -3.25 2.40
CA GLN A 140 -18.06 -4.20 3.35
C GLN A 140 -16.52 -4.16 3.28
N SER A 141 -15.95 -4.19 2.08
CA SER A 141 -14.50 -4.11 1.88
C SER A 141 -13.93 -2.77 2.33
N GLN A 142 -14.63 -1.66 2.08
CA GLN A 142 -14.25 -0.32 2.57
C GLN A 142 -14.12 -0.32 4.11
N ARG A 143 -15.13 -0.85 4.82
CA ARG A 143 -15.10 -0.95 6.28
C ARG A 143 -13.92 -1.77 6.78
N VAL A 144 -13.67 -2.92 6.16
CA VAL A 144 -12.57 -3.81 6.53
C VAL A 144 -11.21 -3.13 6.30
N VAL A 145 -10.99 -2.56 5.12
CA VAL A 145 -9.74 -1.87 4.78
C VAL A 145 -9.52 -0.66 5.69
N MET A 146 -10.59 0.05 6.07
CA MET A 146 -10.52 1.15 7.03
C MET A 146 -10.04 0.70 8.40
N LEU A 147 -10.58 -0.40 8.95
CA LEU A 147 -10.11 -0.96 10.23
C LEU A 147 -8.62 -1.30 10.17
N PHE A 148 -8.16 -1.87 9.05
CA PHE A 148 -6.74 -2.16 8.83
C PHE A 148 -5.88 -0.90 8.78
N ILE A 149 -6.32 0.17 8.11
CA ILE A 149 -5.59 1.45 8.08
C ILE A 149 -5.51 2.05 9.48
N GLU A 150 -6.60 2.02 10.24
CA GLU A 150 -6.65 2.52 11.60
C GLU A 150 -5.68 1.76 12.51
N GLU A 151 -5.69 0.43 12.44
CA GLU A 151 -4.79 -0.44 13.20
C GLU A 151 -3.31 -0.11 12.91
N VAL A 152 -2.94 -0.01 11.64
CA VAL A 152 -1.55 0.29 11.26
C VAL A 152 -1.15 1.71 11.63
N SER A 153 -2.09 2.65 11.63
CA SER A 153 -1.84 4.05 12.03
C SER A 153 -1.50 4.19 13.51
N LEU A 154 -1.89 3.23 14.36
CA LEU A 154 -1.50 3.20 15.77
C LEU A 154 0.00 2.97 15.97
N TRP A 155 0.68 2.35 15.01
CA TRP A 155 2.10 2.05 15.11
C TRP A 155 2.99 3.27 14.82
N ARG A 156 2.39 4.37 14.33
CA ARG A 156 3.07 5.65 14.14
C ARG A 156 3.29 6.36 15.50
N PRO A 157 4.52 6.81 15.84
CA PRO A 157 4.71 7.71 16.98
C PRO A 157 3.94 9.02 16.78
N ALA A 158 3.27 9.52 17.83
CA ALA A 158 2.37 10.68 17.84
C ALA A 158 2.68 11.76 16.77
N GLY A 159 2.05 11.59 15.61
CA GLY A 159 1.97 12.57 14.52
C GLY A 159 0.49 12.77 14.17
N PRO A 160 0.16 13.68 13.24
CA PRO A 160 -1.22 13.90 12.84
C PRO A 160 -1.85 12.56 12.46
N LYS A 161 -2.99 12.24 13.09
CA LYS A 161 -3.75 11.03 12.78
C LYS A 161 -4.08 11.07 11.29
N LEU A 162 -3.67 10.05 10.55
CA LEU A 162 -4.30 9.74 9.27
C LEU A 162 -5.69 9.21 9.62
N THR A 163 -6.67 10.09 9.78
CA THR A 163 -8.06 9.64 9.91
C THR A 163 -8.57 9.31 8.52
N PRO A 164 -8.96 8.06 8.21
CA PRO A 164 -9.63 7.73 6.95
C PRO A 164 -10.89 8.58 6.74
N ALA A 165 -11.54 8.97 7.85
CA ALA A 165 -12.64 9.93 7.88
C ALA A 165 -12.31 11.30 7.27
N ALA A 166 -11.07 11.80 7.33
CA ALA A 166 -10.71 13.05 6.64
C ALA A 166 -10.57 12.87 5.12
N CYS A 167 -10.36 11.63 4.65
CA CYS A 167 -10.33 11.29 3.22
C CYS A 167 -11.71 10.88 2.68
N LEU A 168 -12.66 10.48 3.53
CA LEU A 168 -13.99 9.97 3.14
C LEU A 168 -15.16 10.86 3.55
N LEU A 169 -15.05 11.65 4.64
CA LEU A 169 -16.13 12.51 5.14
C LEU A 169 -16.02 13.99 4.74
N ASP A 170 -14.89 14.43 4.16
CA ASP A 170 -14.82 15.76 3.55
C ASP A 170 -15.23 15.66 2.07
N GLN A 171 -16.50 15.31 1.84
CA GLN A 171 -17.14 15.56 0.56
C GLN A 171 -17.19 17.09 0.42
N PRO A 172 -16.47 17.72 -0.52
CA PRO A 172 -16.79 19.09 -0.85
C PRO A 172 -18.19 19.02 -1.44
N ASP A 173 -19.14 19.71 -0.81
CA ASP A 173 -20.43 19.99 -1.43
C ASP A 173 -20.14 20.41 -2.89
N PRO A 174 -20.76 19.78 -3.91
CA PRO A 174 -20.37 19.96 -5.33
C PRO A 174 -20.40 21.42 -5.82
N LEU A 175 -20.86 22.34 -4.99
CA LEU A 175 -21.01 23.77 -5.25
C LEU A 175 -19.94 24.67 -4.60
N SER A 176 -18.97 24.18 -3.83
CA SER A 176 -17.99 25.04 -3.15
C SER A 176 -16.54 24.94 -3.67
N ASN A 177 -16.34 25.54 -4.85
CA ASN A 177 -15.21 26.38 -5.25
C ASN A 177 -13.77 25.94 -4.83
N HIS A 178 -13.06 25.33 -5.77
CA HIS A 178 -11.61 25.17 -6.10
C HIS A 178 -10.45 25.70 -5.18
N ARG A 179 -10.69 26.32 -4.02
CA ARG A 179 -9.66 26.95 -3.17
C ARG A 179 -9.33 26.20 -1.87
N ALA A 180 -10.21 25.31 -1.39
CA ALA A 180 -9.98 24.58 -0.13
C ALA A 180 -8.83 23.56 -0.22
N TRP A 181 -8.66 22.92 -1.39
CA TRP A 181 -7.68 21.84 -1.59
C TRP A 181 -6.21 22.29 -1.60
N HIS A 182 -5.92 23.55 -1.99
CA HIS A 182 -4.55 24.08 -2.00
C HIS A 182 -3.96 24.31 -0.60
N ALA A 183 -4.80 24.47 0.43
CA ALA A 183 -4.34 24.73 1.80
C ALA A 183 -3.80 23.47 2.50
N TYR A 184 -4.28 22.29 2.13
CA TYR A 184 -3.91 21.02 2.77
C TYR A 184 -2.57 20.46 2.25
N SER A 185 -2.28 20.64 0.95
CA SER A 185 -0.99 20.25 0.35
C SER A 185 0.21 21.05 0.88
N PHE A 186 -0.01 22.21 1.50
CA PHE A 186 1.06 23.16 1.86
C PHE A 186 1.63 22.96 3.27
N THR A 187 0.88 22.33 4.17
CA THR A 187 1.28 22.08 5.57
C THR A 187 2.05 20.76 5.73
N PHE A 188 1.83 19.77 4.86
CA PHE A 188 2.50 18.47 4.94
C PHE A 188 3.78 18.38 4.07
N GLY A 189 3.86 19.13 2.97
CA GLY A 189 4.97 19.08 2.00
C GLY A 189 6.29 19.77 2.38
N ARG A 190 6.49 20.20 3.64
CA ARG A 190 7.72 20.96 4.04
C ARG A 190 8.84 20.15 4.68
N ARG A 191 8.65 18.86 4.97
CA ARG A 191 9.76 17.99 5.39
C ARG A 191 10.10 17.06 4.23
N HIS A 192 11.38 16.93 3.90
CA HIS A 192 11.95 16.10 2.82
C HIS A 192 12.26 16.75 1.46
N HIS A 193 12.51 18.07 1.41
CA HIS A 193 13.33 18.66 0.34
C HIS A 193 14.84 18.31 0.45
N ARG A 194 15.21 17.14 0.99
CA ARG A 194 16.63 16.76 1.26
C ARG A 194 17.06 15.33 0.91
N LEU A 195 16.23 14.46 0.34
CA LEU A 195 16.65 13.07 0.09
C LEU A 195 16.48 12.55 -1.35
N TYR A 196 16.45 13.44 -2.35
CA TYR A 196 16.76 13.05 -3.74
C TYR A 196 17.71 14.07 -4.37
N PRO A 197 18.90 13.68 -4.87
CA PRO A 197 19.73 14.57 -5.65
C PRO A 197 18.97 14.99 -6.91
N LYS A 198 18.86 16.31 -7.12
CA LYS A 198 18.17 17.00 -8.24
C LYS A 198 18.76 16.67 -9.63
N LYS A 199 18.69 15.43 -10.08
CA LYS A 199 19.12 15.03 -11.42
C LYS A 199 18.16 14.02 -12.06
N LEU A 200 16.86 14.29 -12.05
CA LEU A 200 15.92 13.56 -12.92
C LEU A 200 14.57 14.28 -13.04
N PHE A 201 14.56 15.58 -13.33
CA PHE A 201 13.34 16.29 -13.72
C PHE A 201 13.66 17.45 -14.67
N CYS A 202 14.26 17.15 -15.82
CA CYS A 202 14.33 18.05 -16.96
C CYS A 202 14.23 17.24 -18.26
N ARG A 203 13.00 16.89 -18.65
CA ARG A 203 12.53 16.78 -20.05
C ARG A 203 11.17 16.09 -20.10
N VAL A 204 10.08 16.82 -19.80
CA VAL A 204 8.81 16.71 -20.53
C VAL A 204 8.02 18.00 -20.27
N ARG A 205 8.41 19.11 -20.91
CA ARG A 205 7.54 20.27 -21.16
C ARG A 205 8.21 21.15 -22.22
N LYS A 206 8.09 20.71 -23.47
CA LYS A 206 8.15 21.54 -24.69
C LYS A 206 7.85 20.62 -25.87
N LYS A 207 6.57 20.52 -26.19
CA LYS A 207 6.01 20.26 -27.53
C LYS A 207 4.50 20.34 -27.36
N ASN A 208 4.01 21.57 -27.55
CA ASN A 208 2.64 21.98 -27.92
C ASN A 208 2.56 23.48 -27.64
N ALA A 209 3.30 24.22 -28.45
CA ALA A 209 3.12 25.63 -28.79
C ALA A 209 3.78 25.80 -30.16
#